data_AF-A0A932WS27-F1
#
_entry.id   AF-A0A932WS27-F1
#
_cell.length_a   1.000
_cell.length_b   1.000
_cell.length_c   1.000
_cell.angle_alpha   90.00
_cell.angle_beta   90.00
_cell.angle_gamma   90.00
#
_symmetry.space_group_name_H-M   'P 1'
#
loop_
_entity.id
_entity.type
_entity.pdbx_description
1 polymer ?
#
loop_
_entity_poly.entity_id
_entity_poly.type
_entity_poly.pdbx_seq_one_letter_code
_entity_poly.pdbx_strand_id
1 'polypeptide(L)'
;MNTGSKFFLAAALLLWGASRTSADDLPEHVPATEDEPLATEFSLEKAAVSLETAAIAWQDVNQCGQCHANFMCLIARPAVATPPAPDVRQMYESLVGERWEKQGLRYPSEAMVVAVPLAFNDAHTTGKLHPLTRKALDRMLTHQRADGGWNPI
;
A
#
# COMPACT_ATOMS: atom_id res chain seq x y z
N MET A 1 50.75 34.36 -17.15
CA MET A 1 49.36 34.87 -17.23
C MET A 1 48.51 33.72 -17.73
N ASN A 2 47.67 33.17 -16.86
CA ASN A 2 47.00 31.88 -17.04
C ASN A 2 45.58 32.11 -17.59
N THR A 3 45.34 31.77 -18.85
CA THR A 3 44.02 31.84 -19.50
C THR A 3 43.25 30.56 -19.21
N GLY A 4 42.15 30.69 -18.46
CA GLY A 4 41.30 29.58 -18.05
C GLY A 4 40.51 28.96 -19.20
N SER A 5 40.43 27.64 -19.20
CA SER A 5 39.43 26.88 -19.94
C SER A 5 38.53 26.17 -18.93
N LYS A 6 37.27 26.62 -18.85
CA LYS A 6 36.25 26.01 -17.99
C LYS A 6 35.61 24.86 -18.77
N PHE A 7 35.99 23.62 -18.45
CA PHE A 7 35.26 22.44 -18.88
C PHE A 7 34.00 22.30 -18.01
N PHE A 8 32.82 22.54 -18.59
CA PHE A 8 31.55 22.13 -18.00
C PHE A 8 31.26 20.69 -18.47
N LEU A 9 31.39 19.71 -17.57
CA LEU A 9 30.75 18.40 -17.75
C LEU A 9 29.27 18.56 -17.44
N ALA A 10 28.42 18.43 -18.45
CA ALA A 10 26.99 18.21 -18.26
C ALA A 10 26.76 16.74 -17.88
N ALA A 11 26.39 16.49 -16.63
CA ALA A 11 25.89 15.19 -16.20
C ALA A 11 24.48 15.00 -16.76
N ALA A 12 24.31 14.10 -17.73
CA ALA A 12 23.00 13.67 -18.19
C ALA A 12 22.36 12.78 -17.12
N LEU A 13 21.42 13.34 -16.36
CA LEU A 13 20.51 12.57 -15.50
C LEU A 13 19.52 11.82 -16.40
N LEU A 14 19.79 10.54 -16.64
CA LEU A 14 18.79 9.59 -17.13
C LEU A 14 17.75 9.38 -16.04
N LEU A 15 16.69 10.18 -16.08
CA LEU A 15 15.47 9.95 -15.31
C LEU A 15 14.76 8.73 -15.90
N TRP A 16 15.01 7.56 -15.32
CA TRP A 16 14.14 6.40 -15.51
C TRP A 16 12.85 6.66 -14.72
N GLY A 17 11.93 7.39 -15.35
CA GLY A 17 10.59 7.58 -14.81
C GLY A 17 9.83 6.28 -14.92
N ALA A 18 9.83 5.47 -13.86
CA ALA A 18 8.78 4.47 -13.69
C ALA A 18 7.46 5.24 -13.58
N SER A 19 6.65 5.20 -14.63
CA SER A 19 5.28 5.71 -14.60
C SER A 19 4.59 5.10 -13.39
N ARG A 20 4.13 5.93 -12.45
CA ARG A 20 3.25 5.46 -11.39
C ARG A 20 1.93 5.11 -12.07
N THR A 21 1.60 3.82 -12.15
CA THR A 21 0.23 3.39 -12.42
C THR A 21 -0.62 3.88 -11.26
N SER A 22 -1.53 4.82 -11.52
CA SER A 22 -2.55 5.28 -10.55
C SER A 22 -3.82 4.45 -10.70
N ALA A 23 -4.75 4.55 -9.76
CA ALA A 23 -6.07 3.92 -9.85
C ALA A 23 -6.79 4.25 -11.16
N ASP A 24 -6.59 5.47 -11.70
CA ASP A 24 -7.18 5.91 -12.97
C ASP A 24 -6.76 5.07 -14.19
N ASP A 25 -5.65 4.34 -14.10
CA ASP A 25 -5.16 3.46 -15.17
C ASP A 25 -5.72 2.03 -15.06
N LEU A 26 -6.40 1.68 -13.96
CA LEU A 26 -6.95 0.35 -13.74
C LEU A 26 -8.36 0.22 -14.32
N PRO A 27 -8.74 -0.98 -14.78
CA PRO A 27 -10.13 -1.22 -15.17
C PRO A 27 -11.06 -1.08 -13.97
N GLU A 28 -12.33 -0.78 -14.25
CA GLU A 28 -13.38 -0.78 -13.23
C GLU A 28 -13.46 -2.15 -12.52
N HIS A 29 -13.72 -2.13 -11.22
CA HIS A 29 -13.93 -3.36 -10.46
C HIS A 29 -15.21 -4.06 -10.90
N VAL A 30 -15.08 -5.33 -11.29
CA VAL A 30 -16.20 -6.23 -11.58
C VAL A 30 -16.37 -7.18 -10.40
N PRO A 31 -17.49 -7.11 -9.64
CA PRO A 31 -17.76 -8.04 -8.55
C PRO A 31 -17.89 -9.48 -9.06
N ALA A 32 -17.34 -10.43 -8.30
CA ALA A 32 -17.51 -11.86 -8.57
C ALA A 32 -18.98 -12.29 -8.44
N THR A 33 -19.42 -13.18 -9.32
CA THR A 33 -20.78 -13.75 -9.30
C THR A 33 -20.73 -15.28 -9.29
N GLU A 34 -21.80 -15.93 -8.83
CA GLU A 34 -21.87 -17.40 -8.75
C GLU A 34 -21.72 -18.07 -10.14
N ASP A 35 -22.17 -17.39 -11.18
CA ASP A 35 -22.15 -17.87 -12.57
C ASP A 35 -20.94 -17.36 -13.37
N GLU A 36 -19.95 -16.73 -12.71
CA GLU A 36 -18.78 -16.22 -13.43
C GLU A 36 -17.94 -17.36 -14.03
N PRO A 37 -17.49 -17.24 -15.29
CA PRO A 37 -16.72 -18.29 -15.93
C PRO A 37 -15.34 -18.42 -15.27
N LEU A 38 -14.98 -19.64 -14.90
CA LEU A 38 -13.63 -19.94 -14.42
C LEU A 38 -12.62 -19.80 -15.56
N ALA A 39 -11.50 -19.12 -15.29
CA ALA A 39 -10.40 -19.04 -16.23
C ALA A 39 -9.78 -20.43 -16.45
N THR A 40 -9.50 -20.78 -17.71
CA THR A 40 -8.86 -22.07 -18.07
C THR A 40 -7.37 -22.11 -17.69
N GLU A 41 -6.77 -20.94 -17.47
CA GLU A 41 -5.35 -20.79 -17.13
C GLU A 41 -5.18 -19.71 -16.07
N PHE A 42 -4.18 -19.88 -15.21
CA PHE A 42 -3.81 -18.89 -14.21
C PHE A 42 -3.14 -17.67 -14.87
N SER A 43 -3.50 -16.46 -14.40
CA SER A 43 -2.85 -15.22 -14.80
C SER A 43 -2.53 -14.37 -13.57
N LEU A 44 -1.24 -14.21 -13.28
CA LEU A 44 -0.76 -13.39 -12.16
C LEU A 44 -1.16 -11.92 -12.33
N GLU A 45 -1.10 -11.41 -13.55
CA GLU A 45 -1.49 -10.05 -13.90
C GLU A 45 -2.98 -9.80 -13.61
N LYS A 46 -3.88 -10.67 -14.07
CA LYS A 46 -5.31 -10.55 -13.79
C LYS A 46 -5.61 -10.69 -12.29
N ALA A 47 -4.92 -11.59 -11.60
CA ALA A 47 -5.06 -11.74 -10.15
C ALA A 47 -4.61 -10.47 -9.41
N ALA A 48 -3.50 -9.86 -9.84
CA ALA A 48 -3.07 -8.57 -9.32
C ALA A 48 -4.14 -7.51 -9.58
N VAL A 49 -4.57 -7.31 -10.82
CA VAL A 49 -5.62 -6.32 -11.17
C VAL A 49 -6.86 -6.49 -10.29
N SER A 50 -7.42 -7.72 -10.21
CA SER A 50 -8.57 -8.03 -9.37
C SER A 50 -8.37 -7.63 -7.90
N LEU A 51 -7.20 -7.91 -7.33
CA LEU A 51 -6.88 -7.58 -5.95
C LEU A 51 -6.87 -6.07 -5.65
N GLU A 52 -6.40 -5.24 -6.59
CA GLU A 52 -6.34 -3.78 -6.38
C GLU A 52 -7.65 -3.09 -6.73
N THR A 53 -8.32 -3.49 -7.81
CA THR A 53 -9.61 -2.88 -8.18
C THR A 53 -10.66 -3.12 -7.09
N ALA A 54 -10.67 -4.32 -6.47
CA ALA A 54 -11.52 -4.60 -5.31
C ALA A 54 -11.17 -3.72 -4.09
N ALA A 55 -9.88 -3.49 -3.83
CA ALA A 55 -9.43 -2.62 -2.75
C ALA A 55 -9.83 -1.15 -2.99
N ILE A 56 -9.66 -0.64 -4.21
CA ILE A 56 -10.05 0.72 -4.60
C ILE A 56 -11.56 0.90 -4.46
N ALA A 57 -12.35 0.02 -5.07
CA ALA A 57 -13.81 0.08 -5.01
C ALA A 57 -14.32 0.09 -3.56
N TRP A 58 -13.69 -0.67 -2.65
CA TRP A 58 -14.04 -0.63 -1.23
C TRP A 58 -13.68 0.70 -0.56
N GLN A 59 -12.45 1.18 -0.73
CA GLN A 59 -11.97 2.36 0.01
C GLN A 59 -12.68 3.65 -0.45
N ASP A 60 -13.05 3.73 -1.72
CA ASP A 60 -13.78 4.88 -2.27
C ASP A 60 -15.11 5.10 -1.55
N VAL A 61 -15.80 4.01 -1.20
CA VAL A 61 -17.10 4.08 -0.50
C VAL A 61 -16.93 4.18 1.01
N ASN A 62 -15.99 3.42 1.61
CA ASN A 62 -15.95 3.21 3.07
C ASN A 62 -14.90 4.04 3.81
N GLN A 63 -13.92 4.60 3.08
CA GLN A 63 -12.82 5.40 3.64
C GLN A 63 -12.09 4.69 4.81
N CYS A 64 -11.99 3.35 4.73
CA CYS A 64 -11.24 2.47 5.61
C CYS A 64 -10.81 1.20 4.86
N GLY A 65 -9.84 0.46 5.41
CA GLY A 65 -9.38 -0.80 4.83
C GLY A 65 -10.22 -2.02 5.24
N GLN A 66 -10.59 -2.86 4.27
CA GLN A 66 -11.19 -4.17 4.52
C GLN A 66 -10.12 -5.28 4.54
N CYS A 67 -10.30 -6.28 5.41
CA CYS A 67 -9.28 -7.29 5.70
C CYS A 67 -8.93 -8.21 4.52
N HIS A 68 -9.84 -8.46 3.58
CA HIS A 68 -9.65 -9.35 2.43
C HIS A 68 -9.39 -8.61 1.11
N ALA A 69 -9.59 -7.29 1.07
CA ALA A 69 -9.34 -6.43 -0.08
C ALA A 69 -8.11 -5.56 0.19
N ASN A 70 -8.24 -4.44 0.89
CA ASN A 70 -7.14 -3.47 1.07
C ASN A 70 -5.95 -4.04 1.84
N PHE A 71 -6.21 -4.79 2.92
CA PHE A 71 -5.14 -5.35 3.77
C PHE A 71 -4.29 -6.34 2.98
N MET A 72 -4.95 -7.30 2.32
CA MET A 72 -4.25 -8.30 1.52
C MET A 72 -3.65 -7.70 0.24
N CYS A 73 -4.31 -6.70 -0.36
CA CYS A 73 -3.76 -5.96 -1.50
C CYS A 73 -2.41 -5.34 -1.14
N LEU A 74 -2.34 -4.60 -0.03
CA LEU A 74 -1.12 -3.89 0.35
C LEU A 74 0.02 -4.83 0.74
N ILE A 75 -0.28 -6.03 1.26
CA ILE A 75 0.70 -7.09 1.52
C ILE A 75 1.17 -7.76 0.22
N ALA A 76 0.24 -8.24 -0.60
CA ALA A 76 0.57 -9.16 -1.68
C ALA A 76 1.01 -8.44 -2.96
N ARG A 77 0.42 -7.29 -3.31
CA ARG A 77 0.76 -6.55 -4.53
C ARG A 77 2.26 -6.34 -4.73
N PRO A 78 3.02 -5.78 -3.78
CA PRO A 78 4.46 -5.57 -3.97
C PRO A 78 5.27 -6.86 -4.14
N ALA A 79 4.73 -8.02 -3.76
CA ALA A 79 5.37 -9.31 -3.95
C ALA A 79 5.05 -9.96 -5.32
N VAL A 80 3.94 -9.57 -5.96
CA VAL A 80 3.42 -10.26 -7.17
C VAL A 80 3.31 -9.38 -8.41
N ALA A 81 3.34 -8.05 -8.27
CA ALA A 81 3.22 -7.13 -9.39
C ALA A 81 3.85 -5.75 -9.08
N THR A 82 4.29 -5.05 -10.12
CA THR A 82 4.75 -3.66 -10.05
C THR A 82 3.92 -2.77 -10.98
N PRO A 83 3.58 -1.54 -10.58
CA PRO A 83 3.97 -0.87 -9.33
C PRO A 83 3.15 -1.31 -8.09
N PRO A 84 3.64 -1.01 -6.87
CA PRO A 84 3.05 -1.50 -5.62
C PRO A 84 1.86 -0.66 -5.14
N ALA A 85 0.69 -0.85 -5.78
CA ALA A 85 -0.64 -0.34 -5.39
C ALA A 85 -0.65 1.00 -4.60
N PRO A 86 -0.23 2.12 -5.24
CA PRO A 86 0.06 3.37 -4.54
C PRO A 86 -1.16 3.97 -3.84
N ASP A 87 -2.36 3.83 -4.40
CA ASP A 87 -3.56 4.47 -3.86
C ASP A 87 -4.11 3.71 -2.64
N VAL A 88 -3.93 2.39 -2.62
CA VAL A 88 -4.17 1.58 -1.43
C VAL A 88 -3.17 1.96 -0.34
N ARG A 89 -1.89 2.10 -0.68
CA ARG A 89 -0.85 2.54 0.27
C ARG A 89 -1.19 3.91 0.87
N GLN A 90 -1.58 4.87 0.03
CA GLN A 90 -1.92 6.22 0.46
C GLN A 90 -3.11 6.24 1.41
N MET A 91 -4.13 5.40 1.18
CA MET A 91 -5.25 5.26 2.11
C MET A 91 -4.79 4.85 3.51
N TYR A 92 -3.93 3.83 3.62
CA TYR A 92 -3.39 3.42 4.93
C TYR A 92 -2.54 4.51 5.60
N GLU A 93 -1.73 5.22 4.81
CA GLU A 93 -0.91 6.33 5.32
C GLU A 93 -1.77 7.49 5.84
N SER A 94 -2.89 7.81 5.19
CA SER A 94 -3.82 8.85 5.66
C SER A 94 -4.49 8.47 6.99
N LEU A 95 -4.73 7.17 7.24
CA LEU A 95 -5.23 6.72 8.54
C LEU A 95 -4.27 7.09 9.66
N VAL A 96 -2.97 6.89 9.46
CA VAL A 96 -1.91 7.12 10.47
C VAL A 96 -1.50 8.60 10.57
N GLY A 97 -1.36 9.26 9.42
CA GLY A 97 -0.86 10.62 9.31
C GLY A 97 -1.91 11.67 9.64
N GLU A 98 -3.20 11.35 9.45
CA GLU A 98 -4.27 12.34 9.56
C GLU A 98 -5.41 11.88 10.47
N ARG A 99 -6.04 10.73 10.17
CA ARG A 99 -7.29 10.37 10.84
C ARG A 99 -7.05 9.99 12.30
N TRP A 100 -6.02 9.22 12.61
CA TRP A 100 -5.66 8.89 14.00
C TRP A 100 -5.28 10.12 14.81
N GLU A 101 -4.65 11.11 14.19
CA GLU A 101 -4.34 12.38 14.86
C GLU A 101 -5.60 13.17 15.22
N LYS A 102 -6.61 13.13 14.34
CA LYS A 102 -7.87 13.87 14.54
C LYS A 102 -8.89 13.12 15.42
N GLN A 103 -8.95 11.80 15.29
CA GLN A 103 -10.07 10.97 15.80
C GLN A 103 -9.61 9.79 16.66
N GLY A 104 -8.31 9.49 16.71
CA GLY A 104 -7.80 8.28 17.34
C GLY A 104 -8.14 6.99 16.58
N LEU A 105 -7.96 5.87 17.29
CA LEU A 105 -8.34 4.54 16.81
C LEU A 105 -9.85 4.33 16.99
N ARG A 106 -10.51 3.69 16.02
CA ARG A 106 -11.90 3.23 16.12
C ARG A 106 -12.04 2.09 17.14
N TYR A 107 -11.05 1.20 17.16
CA TYR A 107 -10.94 0.06 18.08
C TYR A 107 -9.45 -0.31 18.24
N PRO A 108 -9.02 -0.96 19.35
CA PRO A 108 -7.60 -1.21 19.61
C PRO A 108 -6.87 -2.00 18.52
N SER A 109 -7.53 -2.99 17.90
CA SER A 109 -6.95 -3.81 16.83
C SER A 109 -6.77 -3.07 15.51
N GLU A 110 -7.33 -1.88 15.34
CA GLU A 110 -7.17 -1.09 14.12
C GLU A 110 -5.69 -0.74 13.87
N ALA A 111 -4.94 -0.49 14.95
CA ALA A 111 -3.52 -0.23 14.85
C ALA A 111 -2.76 -1.41 14.23
N MET A 112 -3.17 -2.65 14.55
CA MET A 112 -2.61 -3.86 13.94
C MET A 112 -3.02 -3.97 12.46
N VAL A 113 -4.32 -3.79 12.17
CA VAL A 113 -4.86 -3.87 10.80
C VAL A 113 -4.17 -2.87 9.87
N VAL A 114 -3.72 -1.72 10.39
CA VAL A 114 -3.02 -0.70 9.60
C VAL A 114 -1.50 -0.93 9.56
N ALA A 115 -0.87 -1.24 10.69
CA ALA A 115 0.58 -1.33 10.78
C ALA A 115 1.17 -2.53 10.02
N VAL A 116 0.50 -3.69 10.09
CA VAL A 116 0.98 -4.93 9.46
C VAL A 116 1.13 -4.77 7.94
N PRO A 117 0.10 -4.39 7.17
CA PRO A 117 0.23 -4.33 5.72
C PRO A 117 1.22 -3.25 5.25
N LEU A 118 1.33 -2.12 5.98
CA LEU A 118 2.38 -1.12 5.73
C LEU A 118 3.79 -1.68 5.90
N ALA A 119 4.03 -2.47 6.96
CA ALA A 119 5.32 -3.09 7.22
C ALA A 119 5.69 -4.14 6.15
N PHE A 120 4.74 -4.96 5.72
CA PHE A 120 4.95 -5.90 4.61
C PHE A 120 5.24 -5.18 3.30
N ASN A 121 4.50 -4.11 3.01
CA ASN A 121 4.74 -3.32 1.82
C ASN A 121 6.12 -2.65 1.82
N ASP A 122 6.53 -2.08 2.95
CA ASP A 122 7.87 -1.52 3.13
C ASP A 122 8.98 -2.57 2.92
N ALA A 123 8.79 -3.78 3.46
CA ALA A 123 9.73 -4.88 3.33
C ALA A 123 9.93 -5.32 1.87
N HIS A 124 8.86 -5.37 1.08
CA HIS A 124 8.91 -5.81 -0.32
C HIS A 124 9.29 -4.70 -1.31
N THR A 125 9.17 -3.43 -0.93
CA THR A 125 9.45 -2.30 -1.83
C THR A 125 10.80 -1.65 -1.57
N THR A 126 11.00 -1.11 -0.36
CA THR A 126 12.19 -0.31 -0.03
C THR A 126 13.17 -1.04 0.89
N GLY A 127 12.72 -2.11 1.53
CA GLY A 127 13.44 -2.81 2.58
C GLY A 127 13.64 -1.99 3.85
N LYS A 128 12.95 -0.84 4.00
CA LYS A 128 13.10 0.10 5.11
C LYS A 128 11.75 0.55 5.62
N LEU A 129 11.62 0.67 6.94
CA LEU A 129 10.41 1.22 7.55
C LEU A 129 10.24 2.70 7.20
N HIS A 130 9.14 3.02 6.52
CA HIS A 130 8.67 4.38 6.33
C HIS A 130 8.30 5.02 7.68
N PRO A 131 8.46 6.34 7.88
CA PRO A 131 8.14 6.99 9.15
C PRO A 131 6.70 6.75 9.63
N LEU A 132 5.72 6.76 8.71
CA LEU A 132 4.33 6.46 9.06
C LEU A 132 4.13 4.99 9.45
N THR A 133 4.81 4.06 8.78
CA THR A 133 4.78 2.64 9.18
C THR A 133 5.36 2.45 10.58
N ARG A 134 6.49 3.11 10.90
CA ARG A 134 7.07 3.07 12.25
C ARG A 134 6.08 3.58 13.29
N LYS A 135 5.48 4.74 13.04
CA LYS A 135 4.46 5.32 13.92
C LYS A 135 3.28 4.37 14.13
N ALA A 136 2.85 3.67 13.07
CA ALA A 136 1.77 2.69 13.15
C ALA A 136 2.16 1.45 13.98
N LEU A 137 3.37 0.92 13.78
CA LEU A 137 3.90 -0.19 14.58
C LEU A 137 4.05 0.18 16.05
N ASP A 138 4.59 1.37 16.34
CA ASP A 138 4.70 1.87 17.71
C ASP A 138 3.31 1.93 18.38
N ARG A 139 2.30 2.46 17.67
CA ARG A 139 0.92 2.47 18.16
C ARG A 139 0.36 1.06 18.36
N MET A 140 0.57 0.15 17.41
CA MET A 140 0.12 -1.24 17.49
C MET A 140 0.67 -1.95 18.74
N LEU A 141 1.96 -1.75 19.03
CA LEU A 141 2.63 -2.38 20.17
C LEU A 141 2.08 -1.87 21.52
N THR A 142 1.65 -0.62 21.62
CA THR A 142 1.00 -0.11 22.86
C THR A 142 -0.35 -0.79 23.16
N HIS A 143 -0.95 -1.45 22.18
CA HIS A 143 -2.21 -2.18 22.32
C HIS A 143 -2.04 -3.71 22.34
N GLN A 144 -0.80 -4.21 22.27
CA GLN A 144 -0.53 -5.64 22.39
C GLN A 144 -0.68 -6.08 23.85
N ARG A 145 -1.41 -7.17 24.08
CA ARG A 145 -1.57 -7.79 25.39
C ARG A 145 -0.29 -8.51 25.81
N ALA A 146 -0.16 -8.79 27.11
CA ALA A 146 0.98 -9.52 27.67
C ALA A 146 1.19 -10.94 27.07
N ASP A 147 0.14 -11.57 26.53
CA ASP A 147 0.22 -12.87 25.86
C ASP A 147 0.48 -12.76 24.34
N GLY A 148 0.76 -11.55 23.84
CA GLY A 148 1.08 -11.27 22.44
C GLY A 148 -0.14 -11.05 21.54
N GLY A 149 -1.37 -11.21 22.04
CA GLY A 149 -2.59 -10.96 21.26
C GLY A 149 -3.02 -9.49 21.22
N TRP A 150 -4.07 -9.21 20.46
CA TRP A 150 -4.81 -7.93 20.47
C TRP A 150 -6.27 -8.17 20.81
N ASN A 151 -6.92 -7.17 21.41
CA ASN A 151 -8.36 -7.21 21.61
C ASN A 151 -9.07 -7.15 20.24
N PRO A 152 -10.20 -7.86 20.07
CA PRO A 152 -10.92 -7.88 18.81
C PRO A 152 -11.49 -6.50 18.43
N ILE A 153 -12.07 -6.43 17.24
CA ILE A 153 -12.83 -5.27 16.72
C ILE A 153 -14.09 -5.07 17.56
#